data_AF-I4MXU5-F1
#
_entry.id   AF-I4MXU5-F1
#
_cell.length_a   1.000
_cell.length_b   1.000
_cell.length_c   1.000
_cell.angle_alpha   90.00
_cell.angle_beta   90.00
_cell.angle_gamma   90.00
#
_symmetry.space_group_name_H-M   'P 1'
#
loop_
_entity.id
_entity.type
_entity.pdbx_description
1 polymer ?
#
loop_
_entity_poly.entity_id
_entity_poly.type
_entity_poly.pdbx_seq_one_letter_code
_entity_poly.pdbx_strand_id
1 'polypeptide(L)'
;MARVSIDARRQSEVAKRVEDTLHTIRLLSQVLLDNGGYKGAPDDCDNPAQIDDLGECGIQQAISLLASSAHRDFCQLATDLGIPQ
;
A
#
# COMPACT_ATOMS: atom_id res chain seq x y z
N MET A 1 -12.21 -18.26 28.51
CA MET A 1 -10.91 -18.47 27.84
C MET A 1 -11.00 -18.57 26.32
N ALA A 2 -11.96 -19.28 25.73
CA ALA A 2 -12.05 -19.43 24.26
C ALA A 2 -12.30 -18.11 23.47
N ARG A 3 -13.13 -17.20 23.97
CA ARG A 3 -13.42 -15.90 23.32
C ARG A 3 -12.19 -15.00 23.15
N VAL A 4 -11.38 -14.87 24.20
CA VAL A 4 -10.11 -14.11 24.20
C VAL A 4 -9.14 -14.62 23.13
N SER A 5 -9.13 -15.93 22.87
CA SER A 5 -8.26 -16.53 21.86
C SER A 5 -8.73 -16.29 20.41
N ILE A 6 -10.03 -16.03 20.19
CA ILE A 6 -10.59 -15.75 18.86
C ILE A 6 -10.32 -14.28 18.49
N ASP A 7 -10.50 -13.37 19.46
CA ASP A 7 -10.28 -11.93 19.26
C ASP A 7 -8.79 -11.64 18.95
N ALA A 8 -7.86 -12.27 19.66
CA ALA A 8 -6.43 -12.13 19.42
C ALA A 8 -5.99 -12.62 18.02
N ARG A 9 -6.58 -13.72 17.52
CA ARG A 9 -6.31 -14.23 16.17
C ARG A 9 -6.82 -13.26 15.11
N ARG A 10 -8.05 -12.78 15.27
CA ARG A 10 -8.66 -11.79 14.37
C ARG A 10 -7.83 -10.49 14.32
N GLN A 11 -7.40 -9.98 15.48
CA GLN A 11 -6.54 -8.79 15.57
C GLN A 11 -5.20 -9.00 14.84
N SER A 12 -4.58 -10.17 15.03
CA SER A 12 -3.34 -10.52 14.33
C SER A 12 -3.51 -10.59 12.82
N GLU A 13 -4.63 -11.12 12.32
CA GLU A 13 -4.93 -11.16 10.88
C GLU A 13 -5.13 -9.76 10.30
N VAL A 14 -5.83 -8.88 11.02
CA VAL A 14 -6.03 -7.48 10.60
C VAL A 14 -4.69 -6.73 10.58
N ALA A 15 -3.87 -6.88 11.62
CA ALA A 15 -2.54 -6.27 11.67
C ALA A 15 -1.65 -6.72 10.50
N LYS A 16 -1.68 -8.02 10.18
CA LYS A 16 -0.95 -8.57 9.03
C LYS A 16 -1.44 -7.97 7.71
N ARG A 17 -2.75 -7.82 7.51
CA ARG A 17 -3.28 -7.17 6.29
C ARG A 17 -2.82 -5.72 6.17
N VAL A 18 -2.76 -4.97 7.27
CA VAL A 18 -2.21 -3.61 7.27
C VAL A 18 -0.75 -3.64 6.82
N GLU A 19 0.07 -4.50 7.41
CA GLU A 19 1.48 -4.66 7.06
C GLU A 19 1.68 -5.01 5.58
N ASP A 20 1.00 -6.06 5.10
CA ASP A 20 1.07 -6.53 3.72
C ASP A 20 0.63 -5.43 2.72
N THR A 21 -0.41 -4.66 3.08
CA THR A 21 -0.92 -3.55 2.26
C THR A 21 0.09 -2.39 2.21
N LEU A 22 0.67 -2.01 3.34
CA LEU A 22 1.71 -0.96 3.39
C LEU A 22 2.97 -1.38 2.64
N HIS A 23 3.36 -2.66 2.74
CA HIS A 23 4.46 -3.20 1.96
C HIS A 23 4.19 -3.11 0.46
N THR A 24 2.97 -3.46 0.03
CA THR A 24 2.56 -3.36 -1.38
C THR A 24 2.59 -1.90 -1.86
N ILE A 25 2.08 -0.95 -1.07
CA ILE A 25 2.13 0.49 -1.40
C ILE A 25 3.58 0.94 -1.59
N ARG A 26 4.50 0.50 -0.71
CA ARG A 26 5.93 0.83 -0.83
C ARG A 26 6.51 0.32 -2.14
N LEU A 27 6.22 -0.93 -2.53
CA LEU A 27 6.71 -1.51 -3.78
C LEU A 27 6.18 -0.75 -5.00
N LEU A 28 4.87 -0.46 -5.04
CA LEU A 28 4.25 0.29 -6.13
C LEU A 28 4.80 1.73 -6.23
N SER A 29 5.05 2.37 -5.09
CA SER A 29 5.66 3.70 -5.06
C SER A 29 7.10 3.67 -5.60
N GLN A 30 7.87 2.63 -5.27
CA GLN A 30 9.22 2.45 -5.81
C GLN A 30 9.19 2.29 -7.34
N VAL A 31 8.25 1.50 -7.87
CA VAL A 31 8.07 1.35 -9.32
C VAL A 31 7.81 2.70 -10.00
N LEU A 32 6.99 3.57 -9.41
CA LEU A 32 6.76 4.91 -9.95
C LEU A 32 8.00 5.81 -9.88
N LEU A 33 8.77 5.75 -8.79
CA LEU A 33 10.01 6.51 -8.65
C LEU A 33 11.05 6.06 -9.66
N ASP A 34 11.22 4.75 -9.82
CA ASP A 34 12.13 4.16 -10.80
C ASP A 34 11.70 4.57 -12.20
N ASN A 35 10.39 4.48 -12.53
CA ASN A 35 9.87 4.89 -13.84
C ASN A 35 10.06 6.38 -14.13
N GLY A 36 9.83 7.24 -13.12
CA GLY A 36 10.02 8.69 -13.23
C GLY A 36 11.47 9.10 -13.48
N GLY A 37 12.43 8.32 -13.00
CA GLY A 37 13.87 8.54 -13.24
C GLY A 37 14.26 8.54 -14.72
N TYR A 38 13.49 7.83 -15.56
CA TYR A 38 13.73 7.75 -17.01
C TYR A 38 13.15 8.93 -17.80
N LYS A 39 12.15 9.65 -17.25
CA LYS A 39 11.49 10.79 -17.94
C LYS A 39 12.32 12.09 -17.89
N GLY A 40 13.53 12.07 -17.32
CA GLY A 40 14.29 13.27 -16.94
C GLY A 40 15.40 13.73 -17.89
N ALA A 41 15.77 12.96 -18.92
CA ALA A 41 16.87 13.31 -19.83
C ALA A 41 16.37 13.39 -21.28
N PRO A 42 16.19 14.61 -21.85
CA PRO A 42 15.69 14.78 -23.22
C PRO A 42 16.61 14.18 -24.30
N ASP A 43 17.85 13.87 -23.96
CA ASP A 43 18.85 13.27 -24.87
C ASP A 43 19.13 11.79 -24.60
N ASP A 44 18.50 11.18 -23.58
CA ASP A 44 18.72 9.76 -23.24
C ASP A 44 17.71 8.86 -23.97
N CYS A 45 17.83 8.81 -25.29
CA CYS A 45 17.04 7.93 -26.15
C CYS A 45 17.29 6.43 -25.89
N ASP A 46 18.36 6.10 -25.15
CA ASP A 46 18.76 4.73 -24.86
C ASP A 46 18.02 4.14 -23.65
N ASN A 47 17.25 4.94 -22.91
CA ASN A 47 16.61 4.50 -21.67
C ASN A 47 15.17 5.04 -21.49
N PRO A 48 14.21 4.62 -22.34
CA PRO A 48 12.84 5.09 -22.25
C PRO A 48 12.16 4.62 -20.96
N ALA A 49 11.16 5.39 -20.51
CA ALA A 49 10.25 4.96 -19.46
C ALA A 49 9.65 3.59 -19.80
N GLN A 50 9.65 2.69 -18.81
CA GLN A 50 9.19 1.31 -18.99
C GLN A 50 7.66 1.20 -18.84
N ILE A 51 7.05 2.20 -18.20
CA ILE A 51 5.61 2.32 -17.96
C ILE A 51 5.13 3.63 -18.58
N ASP A 52 4.05 3.55 -19.35
CA ASP A 52 3.40 4.70 -19.96
C ASP A 52 2.54 5.48 -18.94
N ASP A 53 2.00 6.62 -19.36
CA ASP A 53 1.21 7.48 -18.47
C ASP A 53 -0.05 6.77 -17.96
N LEU A 54 -0.65 5.86 -18.76
CA LEU A 54 -1.82 5.10 -18.33
C LEU A 54 -1.45 4.09 -17.24
N GLY A 55 -0.33 3.39 -17.39
CA GLY A 55 0.21 2.49 -16.38
C GLY A 55 0.57 3.21 -15.09
N GLU A 56 1.19 4.39 -15.17
CA GLU A 56 1.46 5.23 -14.00
C GLU A 56 0.17 5.64 -13.28
N CYS A 57 -0.83 6.12 -14.03
CA CYS A 57 -2.15 6.46 -13.47
C CYS A 57 -2.80 5.26 -12.78
N GLY A 58 -2.73 4.07 -13.39
CA GLY A 58 -3.26 2.84 -12.82
C GLY A 58 -2.58 2.45 -11.51
N ILE A 59 -1.25 2.56 -11.44
CA ILE A 59 -0.48 2.29 -10.22
C ILE A 59 -0.82 3.30 -9.11
N GLN A 60 -0.91 4.59 -9.44
CA GLN A 60 -1.32 5.63 -8.49
C GLN A 60 -2.73 5.38 -7.95
N GLN A 61 -3.67 4.96 -8.80
CA GLN A 61 -5.01 4.60 -8.37
C GLN A 61 -5.01 3.36 -7.47
N ALA A 62 -4.22 2.34 -7.78
CA ALA A 62 -4.04 1.17 -6.94
C ALA A 62 -3.50 1.54 -5.55
N ILE A 63 -2.48 2.40 -5.48
CA ILE A 63 -1.95 2.93 -4.22
C ILE A 63 -3.06 3.62 -3.40
N SER A 64 -3.89 4.46 -4.03
CA SER A 64 -4.99 5.16 -3.35
C SER A 64 -6.02 4.19 -2.74
N LEU A 65 -6.40 3.15 -3.49
CA LEU A 65 -7.33 2.13 -3.02
C LEU A 65 -6.76 1.30 -1.87
N LEU A 66 -5.48 0.91 -1.99
CA LEU A 66 -4.76 0.16 -0.96
C LEU A 66 -4.61 1.01 0.32
N ALA A 67 -4.23 2.28 0.21
CA ALA A 67 -4.09 3.18 1.35
C ALA A 67 -5.43 3.36 2.09
N SER A 68 -6.53 3.52 1.34
CA SER A 68 -7.88 3.56 1.91
C SER A 68 -8.25 2.26 2.62
N SER A 69 -7.82 1.11 2.09
CA SER A 69 -8.05 -0.19 2.72
C SER A 69 -7.23 -0.38 4.00
N ALA A 70 -5.94 -0.06 3.96
CA ALA A 70 -5.06 -0.12 5.13
C ALA A 70 -5.56 0.80 6.25
N HIS A 71 -6.06 1.99 5.91
CA HIS A 71 -6.64 2.91 6.88
C HIS A 71 -7.88 2.31 7.57
N ARG A 72 -8.79 1.69 6.82
CA ARG A 72 -9.96 1.01 7.41
C ARG A 72 -9.56 -0.14 8.33
N ASP A 73 -8.64 -1.00 7.90
CA ASP A 73 -8.13 -2.10 8.72
C ASP A 73 -7.42 -1.57 9.99
N PHE A 74 -6.66 -0.47 9.88
CA PHE A 74 -6.02 0.18 11.02
C PHE A 74 -7.05 0.75 12.01
N CYS A 75 -8.06 1.48 11.55
CA CYS A 75 -9.12 2.00 12.42
C CYS A 75 -9.92 0.89 13.11
N GLN A 76 -10.17 -0.21 12.39
CA GLN A 76 -10.81 -1.39 12.95
C GLN A 76 -9.95 -2.00 14.07
N LEU A 77 -8.65 -2.15 13.84
CA LEU A 77 -7.71 -2.67 14.84
C LEU A 77 -7.62 -1.75 16.06
N ALA A 78 -7.53 -0.42 15.86
CA ALA A 78 -7.52 0.56 16.94
C ALA A 78 -8.78 0.46 17.81
N THR A 79 -9.94 0.33 17.19
CA THR A 79 -11.23 0.13 17.87
C THR A 79 -11.24 -1.18 18.65
N ASP A 80 -10.77 -2.27 18.05
CA ASP A 80 -10.70 -3.59 18.71
C ASP A 80 -9.75 -3.61 19.91
N LEU A 81 -8.76 -2.72 19.93
CA LEU A 81 -7.80 -2.55 21.02
C LEU A 81 -8.23 -1.51 22.05
N GLY A 82 -9.37 -0.84 21.84
CA GLY A 82 -9.86 0.22 22.74
C GLY A 82 -9.02 1.50 22.71
N ILE A 83 -8.30 1.75 21.62
CA ILE A 83 -7.52 2.97 21.42
C ILE A 83 -8.49 4.09 20.97
N PRO A 84 -8.57 5.22 21.68
CA PRO A 84 -9.44 6.33 21.29
C PRO A 84 -8.97 6.98 19.97
N GLN A 85 -9.93 7.49 19.18
CA GLN A 85 -9.69 8.18 17.91
C GLN A 85 -9.21 9.62 18.11
#